data_AF-A0A1V2Q028-F1
#
_entry.id   AF-A0A1V2Q028-F1
#
_cell.length_a   1.000
_cell.length_b   1.000
_cell.length_c   1.000
_cell.angle_alpha   90.00
_cell.angle_beta   90.00
_cell.angle_gamma   90.00
#
_symmetry.space_group_name_H-M   'P 1'
#
loop_
_entity.id
_entity.type
_entity.pdbx_description
1 polymer ?
#
loop_
_entity_poly.entity_id
_entity_poly.type
_entity_poly.pdbx_seq_one_letter_code
_entity_poly.pdbx_strand_id
1 'polypeptide(L)'
;MSDLLGIRGKFIDDALRQAVNDGVRQVGVLAAGLDSRAHRLPWPTGTTVFEIDQPAVLEFKRQVLAPAPSQCVHRLIPAESRDRWESPLREAGFDPGRIACSARGKRPPEPCVQALSTTAAGRPTSEGPHAG
;
A
#
# COMPACT_ATOMS: atom_id res chain seq x y z
N MET A 1 16.53 -13.91 -12.65
CA MET A 1 16.37 -12.68 -11.82
C MET A 1 15.00 -12.04 -11.99
N SER A 2 14.44 -11.93 -13.21
CA SER A 2 13.09 -11.38 -13.44
C SER A 2 11.96 -12.13 -12.74
N ASP A 3 12.07 -13.44 -12.56
CA ASP A 3 11.01 -14.26 -11.95
C ASP A 3 10.72 -13.86 -10.50
N LEU A 4 11.76 -13.50 -9.73
CA LEU A 4 11.61 -13.04 -8.34
C LEU A 4 10.88 -11.69 -8.26
N LEU A 5 11.13 -10.78 -9.20
CA LEU A 5 10.41 -9.50 -9.26
C LEU A 5 8.93 -9.72 -9.63
N GLY A 6 8.65 -10.64 -10.54
CA GLY A 6 7.29 -11.02 -10.92
C GLY A 6 6.52 -11.65 -9.76
N ILE A 7 7.10 -12.64 -9.09
CA ILE A 7 6.50 -13.32 -7.91
C ILE A 7 6.21 -12.32 -6.80
N ARG A 8 7.20 -11.50 -6.44
CA ARG A 8 7.03 -10.46 -5.41
C ARG A 8 5.97 -9.44 -5.79
N GLY A 9 5.92 -9.06 -7.07
CA GLY A 9 4.91 -8.16 -7.60
C GLY A 9 3.50 -8.72 -7.38
N LYS A 10 3.29 -9.98 -7.80
CA LYS A 10 2.02 -10.71 -7.62
C LYS A 10 1.63 -10.85 -6.15
N PHE A 11 2.56 -11.27 -5.29
CA PHE A 11 2.29 -11.43 -3.86
C PHE A 11 1.79 -10.13 -3.21
N ILE A 12 2.46 -9.01 -3.51
CA ILE A 12 2.05 -7.69 -3.00
C ILE A 12 0.68 -7.29 -3.56
N ASP A 13 0.41 -7.55 -4.84
CA ASP A 13 -0.88 -7.23 -5.44
C ASP A 13 -2.02 -8.00 -4.79
N ASP A 14 -1.83 -9.31 -4.56
CA ASP A 14 -2.83 -10.18 -3.96
C ASP A 14 -3.11 -9.76 -2.50
N ALA A 15 -2.06 -9.41 -1.74
CA ALA A 15 -2.21 -8.89 -0.38
C ALA A 15 -2.97 -7.55 -0.34
N LEU A 16 -2.66 -6.62 -1.26
CA LEU A 16 -3.35 -5.33 -1.33
C LEU A 16 -4.81 -5.48 -1.73
N ARG A 17 -5.12 -6.40 -2.68
CA ARG A 17 -6.51 -6.73 -3.06
C ARG A 17 -7.29 -7.29 -1.88
N GLN A 18 -6.69 -8.22 -1.13
CA GLN A 18 -7.33 -8.79 0.05
C GLN A 18 -7.63 -7.70 1.08
N ALA A 19 -6.64 -6.86 1.41
CA ALA A 19 -6.81 -5.79 2.39
C ALA A 19 -7.93 -4.80 2.02
N VAL A 20 -8.03 -4.39 0.75
CA VAL A 20 -9.11 -3.48 0.34
C VAL A 20 -10.48 -4.16 0.28
N ASN A 21 -10.53 -5.46 0.02
CA ASN A 21 -11.76 -6.25 0.16
C ASN A 21 -12.21 -6.35 1.62
N ASP A 22 -11.26 -6.41 2.56
CA ASP A 22 -11.50 -6.42 4.01
C ASP A 22 -11.84 -5.02 4.59
N GLY A 23 -12.04 -4.02 3.73
CA GLY A 23 -12.53 -2.70 4.12
C GLY A 23 -11.46 -1.62 4.24
N VAL A 24 -10.18 -1.93 4.02
CA VAL A 24 -9.12 -0.92 4.00
C VAL A 24 -9.33 0.06 2.85
N ARG A 25 -9.11 1.35 3.11
CA ARG A 25 -9.22 2.42 2.10
C ARG A 25 -8.00 3.33 2.03
N GLN A 26 -6.95 3.09 2.81
CA GLN A 26 -5.69 3.84 2.73
C GLN A 26 -4.52 2.87 2.52
N VAL A 27 -3.74 3.11 1.46
CA VAL A 27 -2.58 2.30 1.08
C VAL A 27 -1.33 3.16 1.04
N GLY A 28 -0.33 2.83 1.86
CA GLY A 28 0.99 3.47 1.82
C GLY A 28 2.03 2.64 1.06
N VAL A 29 2.76 3.28 0.13
CA VAL A 29 3.86 2.68 -0.63
C VAL A 29 5.15 3.44 -0.35
N LEU A 30 6.03 2.87 0.48
CA LEU A 30 7.33 3.45 0.83
C LEU A 30 8.40 3.06 -0.20
N ALA A 31 9.26 4.02 -0.56
CA ALA A 31 10.23 3.89 -1.64
C ALA A 31 9.54 3.42 -2.93
N ALA A 32 8.52 4.19 -3.31
CA ALA A 32 7.59 3.84 -4.38
C ALA A 32 8.29 3.64 -5.74
N GLY A 33 9.40 4.32 -6.04
CA GLY A 33 10.11 4.17 -7.32
C GLY A 33 9.15 4.27 -8.50
N LEU A 34 9.21 3.28 -9.40
CA LEU A 34 8.28 3.08 -10.53
C LEU A 34 7.15 2.08 -10.22
N ASP A 35 6.64 2.05 -8.99
CA ASP A 35 5.39 1.34 -8.71
C ASP A 35 4.26 1.98 -9.52
N SER A 36 3.43 1.15 -10.16
CA SER A 36 2.31 1.58 -11.01
C SER A 36 0.97 1.09 -10.47
N ARG A 37 0.93 0.53 -9.25
CA ARG A 37 -0.29 -0.04 -8.65
C ARG A 37 -1.43 0.96 -8.51
N ALA A 38 -1.14 2.24 -8.23
CA ALA A 38 -2.16 3.29 -8.22
C ALA A 38 -2.92 3.42 -9.56
N HIS A 39 -2.29 3.01 -10.68
CA HIS A 39 -2.82 3.11 -12.04
C HIS A 39 -3.36 1.79 -12.60
N ARG A 40 -2.93 0.63 -12.09
CA ARG A 40 -3.29 -0.69 -12.67
C ARG A 40 -4.14 -1.60 -11.78
N LEU A 41 -4.19 -1.36 -10.46
CA LEU A 41 -5.03 -2.19 -9.59
C LEU A 41 -6.46 -1.63 -9.53
N PRO A 42 -7.49 -2.51 -9.51
CA PRO A 42 -8.89 -2.10 -9.47
C PRO A 42 -9.29 -1.72 -8.04
N TRP A 43 -8.94 -0.50 -7.63
CA TRP A 43 -9.21 -0.04 -6.28
C TRP A 43 -10.70 0.23 -6.05
N PRO A 44 -11.28 -0.18 -4.90
CA PRO A 44 -12.62 0.23 -4.52
C PRO A 44 -12.75 1.75 -4.40
N THR A 45 -13.92 2.29 -4.69
CA THR A 45 -14.21 3.72 -4.53
C THR A 45 -13.86 4.22 -3.13
N GLY A 46 -13.25 5.40 -3.06
CA GLY A 46 -12.78 6.00 -1.81
C GLY A 46 -11.42 5.49 -1.32
N THR A 47 -10.76 4.59 -2.06
CA THR A 47 -9.38 4.19 -1.76
C THR A 47 -8.42 5.32 -2.09
N THR A 48 -7.50 5.60 -1.16
CA THR A 48 -6.39 6.54 -1.33
C THR A 48 -5.06 5.78 -1.31
N VAL A 49 -4.25 5.96 -2.34
CA VAL A 49 -2.88 5.44 -2.42
C VAL A 49 -1.90 6.59 -2.20
N PHE A 50 -1.04 6.46 -1.19
CA PHE A 50 0.03 7.38 -0.85
C PHE A 50 1.36 6.79 -1.29
N GLU A 51 2.06 7.45 -2.21
CA GLU A 51 3.37 7.03 -2.68
C GLU A 51 4.45 7.95 -2.11
N ILE A 52 5.35 7.37 -1.33
CA ILE A 52 6.40 8.09 -0.61
C ILE A 52 7.75 7.76 -1.24
N ASP A 53 8.43 8.79 -1.75
CA ASP A 53 9.79 8.69 -2.28
C ASP A 53 10.45 10.07 -2.38
N GLN A 54 11.71 10.10 -2.83
CA GLN A 54 12.44 11.33 -3.13
C GLN A 54 11.70 12.15 -4.20
N PRO A 55 11.66 13.49 -4.10
CA PRO A 55 10.91 14.32 -5.03
C PRO A 55 11.27 14.08 -6.50
N ALA A 56 12.56 13.94 -6.81
CA ALA A 56 13.03 13.67 -8.18
C ALA A 56 12.47 12.37 -8.76
N VAL A 57 12.32 11.32 -7.93
CA VAL A 57 11.76 10.03 -8.34
C VAL A 57 10.26 10.15 -8.61
N LEU A 58 9.54 10.85 -7.74
CA LEU A 58 8.10 11.05 -7.89
C LEU A 58 7.78 11.91 -9.12
N GLU A 59 8.57 12.96 -9.36
CA GLU A 59 8.41 13.82 -10.53
C GLU A 59 8.68 13.06 -11.83
N PHE A 60 9.77 12.28 -11.89
CA PHE A 60 10.05 11.43 -13.03
C PHE A 60 8.91 10.44 -13.31
N LYS A 61 8.44 9.73 -12.28
CA LYS A 61 7.30 8.81 -12.41
C LYS A 61 6.04 9.53 -12.90
N ARG A 62 5.74 10.72 -12.36
CA ARG A 62 4.58 11.52 -12.78
C ARG A 62 4.64 11.86 -14.26
N GLN A 63 5.82 12.21 -14.78
CA GLN A 63 6.01 12.49 -16.21
C GLN A 63 5.81 11.24 -17.07
N VAL A 64 6.37 10.11 -16.66
CA VAL A 64 6.24 8.83 -17.39
C VAL A 64 4.81 8.31 -17.38
N LEU A 65 4.10 8.46 -16.26
CA LEU A 65 2.72 7.98 -16.08
C LEU A 65 1.65 9.03 -16.41
N ALA A 66 2.02 10.25 -16.80
CA ALA A 66 1.09 11.34 -17.12
C ALA A 66 -0.06 10.93 -18.07
N PRO A 67 0.14 10.05 -19.07
CA PRO A 67 -0.94 9.60 -19.94
C PRO A 67 -1.94 8.63 -19.29
N ALA A 68 -1.61 8.05 -18.12
CA ALA A 68 -2.39 6.98 -17.49
C ALA A 68 -3.17 7.48 -16.26
N PRO A 69 -4.51 7.41 -16.25
CA PRO A 69 -5.30 7.82 -15.09
C PRO A 69 -5.03 6.90 -13.88
N SER A 70 -5.11 7.46 -12.67
CA SER A 70 -5.15 6.63 -11.46
C SER A 70 -6.53 5.97 -11.31
N GLN A 71 -6.55 4.76 -10.78
CA GLN A 71 -7.77 4.01 -10.46
C GLN A 71 -8.27 4.31 -9.03
N CYS A 72 -7.65 5.28 -8.36
CA CYS A 72 -7.88 5.66 -6.97
C CYS A 72 -7.55 7.15 -6.76
N VAL A 73 -7.80 7.65 -5.55
CA VAL A 73 -7.23 8.93 -5.11
C VAL A 73 -5.72 8.73 -4.91
N HIS A 74 -4.91 9.31 -5.79
CA HIS A 74 -3.47 9.11 -5.78
C HIS A 74 -2.77 10.35 -5.21
N ARG A 75 -1.95 10.15 -4.16
CA ARG A 75 -1.21 11.22 -3.48
C ARG A 75 0.29 10.90 -3.47
N LEU A 76 1.09 11.81 -4.02
CA LEU A 76 2.54 11.76 -4.00
C LEU A 76 3.05 12.51 -2.78
N ILE A 77 3.89 11.87 -1.97
CA ILE A 77 4.43 12.40 -0.72
C ILE A 77 5.95 12.49 -0.84
N PRO A 78 6.49 13.66 -1.22
CA PRO A 78 7.93 13.83 -1.36
C PRO A 78 8.62 13.73 0.01
N ALA A 79 9.65 12.88 0.11
CA ALA A 79 10.45 12.73 1.32
C ALA A 79 11.92 12.47 0.97
N GLU A 80 12.81 13.36 1.40
CA GLU A 80 14.26 13.32 1.14
C GLU A 80 14.98 12.20 1.90
N SER A 81 14.46 11.83 3.07
CA SER A 81 15.06 10.80 3.92
C SER A 81 14.02 9.85 4.47
N ARG A 82 14.46 8.63 4.79
CA ARG A 82 13.61 7.53 5.27
C ARG A 82 12.99 7.78 6.63
N ASP A 83 13.47 8.77 7.35
CA ASP A 83 13.08 9.03 8.73
C ASP A 83 12.22 10.30 8.84
N ARG A 84 11.89 10.96 7.71
CA ARG A 84 11.15 12.24 7.69
C ARG A 84 9.97 12.25 6.71
N TRP A 85 9.18 11.18 6.66
CA TRP A 85 7.99 11.09 5.81
C TRP A 85 6.66 11.13 6.59
N GLU A 86 6.68 10.90 7.90
CA GLU A 86 5.44 10.77 8.69
C GLU A 86 4.63 12.06 8.74
N SER A 87 5.27 13.20 9.00
CA SER A 87 4.60 14.51 9.03
C SER A 87 3.96 14.87 7.69
N PRO A 88 4.67 14.87 6.54
CA PRO A 88 4.04 15.20 5.26
C PRO A 88 2.97 14.18 4.84
N LEU A 89 3.11 12.90 5.26
CA LEU A 89 2.08 11.90 5.02
C LEU A 89 0.78 12.21 5.80
N ARG A 90 0.89 12.60 7.07
CA ARG A 90 -0.27 13.01 7.89
C ARG A 90 -0.92 14.29 7.37
N GLU A 91 -0.11 15.28 7.00
CA GLU A 91 -0.58 16.54 6.39
C GLU A 91 -1.34 16.28 5.08
N ALA A 92 -0.95 15.24 4.33
CA ALA A 92 -1.66 14.80 3.13
C ALA A 92 -2.97 14.05 3.40
N GLY A 93 -3.37 13.87 4.66
CA GLY A 93 -4.64 13.26 5.08
C GLY A 93 -4.55 11.76 5.38
N PHE A 94 -3.36 11.21 5.62
CA PHE A 94 -3.22 9.83 6.09
C PHE A 94 -3.72 9.69 7.54
N ASP A 95 -4.57 8.69 7.78
CA ASP A 95 -5.08 8.36 9.11
C ASP A 95 -4.55 6.97 9.52
N PRO A 96 -3.70 6.89 10.57
CA PRO A 96 -3.14 5.62 11.02
C PRO A 96 -4.20 4.63 11.54
N GLY A 97 -5.44 5.06 11.80
CA GLY A 97 -6.54 4.18 12.21
C GLY A 97 -7.23 3.40 11.09
N ARG A 98 -6.85 3.59 9.81
CA ARG A 98 -7.61 3.10 8.63
C ARG A 98 -6.79 2.37 7.55
N ILE A 99 -5.76 1.60 7.94
CA ILE A 99 -4.60 1.28 7.08
C ILE A 99 -4.52 -0.15 6.48
N ALA A 100 -3.87 -0.25 5.31
CA ALA A 100 -2.98 -1.35 4.88
C ALA A 100 -1.75 -0.77 4.16
N CYS A 101 -0.63 -1.48 4.13
CA CYS A 101 0.62 -0.95 3.56
C CYS A 101 1.36 -1.96 2.68
N SER A 102 2.29 -1.48 1.84
CA SER A 102 3.28 -2.29 1.12
C SER A 102 4.64 -1.60 1.14
N ALA A 103 5.72 -2.34 1.44
CA ALA A 103 7.09 -1.81 1.42
C ALA A 103 8.01 -2.66 0.53
N ARG A 104 8.77 -2.00 -0.36
CA ARG A 104 9.79 -2.67 -1.16
C ARG A 104 11.15 -2.70 -0.44
N GLY A 105 11.53 -3.86 0.10
CA GLY A 105 12.93 -4.15 0.47
C GLY A 105 13.45 -3.49 1.75
N LYS A 106 12.58 -2.90 2.58
CA LYS A 106 12.85 -2.46 3.95
C LYS A 106 11.69 -2.89 4.85
N ARG A 107 11.97 -3.07 6.15
CA ARG A 107 10.94 -3.34 7.16
C ARG A 107 9.96 -2.16 7.16
N PRO A 108 8.66 -2.37 6.93
CA PRO A 108 7.67 -1.31 7.11
C PRO A 108 7.70 -0.81 8.56
N PRO A 109 7.28 0.44 8.83
CA PRO A 109 7.01 0.89 10.20
C PRO A 109 5.98 -0.05 10.86
N GLU A 110 6.05 -0.28 12.17
CA GLU A 110 5.20 -1.25 12.90
C GLU A 110 3.71 -1.22 12.51
N PRO A 111 3.05 -0.05 12.37
CA PRO A 111 1.66 0.00 11.94
C PRO A 111 1.41 -0.65 10.57
N CYS A 112 2.35 -0.49 9.64
CA CYS A 112 2.30 -1.09 8.31
C CYS A 112 2.64 -2.59 8.30
N VAL A 113 3.47 -3.06 9.25
CA VAL A 113 3.67 -4.50 9.49
C VAL A 113 2.37 -5.08 10.06
N GLN A 114 1.76 -4.42 11.05
CA GLN A 114 0.52 -4.84 11.69
C GLN A 114 -0.61 -5.02 10.69
N ALA A 115 -0.86 -4.05 9.79
CA ALA A 115 -1.93 -4.18 8.81
C ALA A 115 -1.73 -5.32 7.79
N LEU A 116 -0.47 -5.73 7.53
CA LEU A 116 -0.15 -6.91 6.73
C LEU A 116 -0.15 -8.22 7.54
N SER A 117 0.15 -8.18 8.83
CA SER A 117 0.17 -9.35 9.72
C SER A 117 -1.18 -9.67 10.38
N THR A 118 -2.07 -8.69 10.58
CA THR A 118 -3.41 -8.90 11.14
C THR A 118 -4.33 -9.60 10.14
N THR A 119 -4.16 -9.38 8.83
CA THR A 119 -4.87 -10.16 7.79
C THR A 119 -4.33 -11.59 7.66
N ALA A 120 -3.08 -11.84 8.10
CA ALA A 120 -2.51 -13.19 8.13
C ALA A 120 -2.83 -13.97 9.42
N ALA A 121 -3.33 -13.31 10.46
CA ALA A 121 -3.65 -13.92 11.75
C ALA A 121 -5.11 -13.64 12.14
N GLY A 122 -6.05 -14.44 11.62
CA GLY A 122 -7.38 -14.48 12.20
C GLY A 122 -8.51 -14.89 11.26
N ARG A 123 -8.50 -16.14 10.80
CA ARG A 123 -9.78 -16.82 10.59
C ARG A 123 -10.17 -17.38 11.97
N PRO A 124 -11.22 -16.91 12.67
CA PRO A 124 -11.82 -17.74 13.69
C PRO A 124 -12.40 -18.94 12.94
N THR A 125 -11.84 -20.13 13.15
CA THR A 125 -12.52 -21.37 12.83
C THR A 125 -13.78 -21.41 13.68
N SER A 126 -14.90 -21.07 13.07
CA SER A 126 -16.20 -21.45 13.60
C SER A 126 -16.33 -22.97 13.47
N GLU A 127 -15.99 -23.70 14.52
CA GLU A 127 -16.62 -25.00 14.76
C GLU A 127 -17.75 -24.77 15.76
N GLY A 128 -18.96 -25.09 15.29
CA GLY A 128 -20.21 -24.95 16.02
C GLY A 128 -20.39 -26.00 17.12
N PRO A 129 -21.57 -26.01 17.77
CA PRO A 129 -21.78 -26.70 19.03
C PRO A 129 -22.00 -28.20 18.79
N HIS A 130 -21.27 -29.05 19.52
CA HIS A 130 -21.69 -30.43 19.72
C HIS A 130 -22.19 -30.63 21.15
N ALA A 131 -23.47 -30.97 21.20
CA ALA A 131 -24.22 -31.43 22.35
C ALA A 131 -23.59 -32.67 22.99
N GLY A 132 -23.75 -32.76 24.32
CA GLY A 132 -23.48 -33.93 25.16
C GLY A 132 -23.96 -33.64 26.57
#